data_AF-A0A8T5EM31-F1
#
_entry.id   AF-A0A8T5EM31-F1
#
_cell.length_a   1.000
_cell.length_b   1.000
_cell.length_c   1.000
_cell.angle_alpha   90.00
_cell.angle_beta   90.00
_cell.angle_gamma   90.00
#
_symmetry.space_group_name_H-M   'P 1'
#
loop_
_entity.id
_entity.type
_entity.pdbx_description
1 polymer ?
#
loop_
_entity_poly.entity_id
_entity_poly.type
_entity_poly.pdbx_seq_one_letter_code
_entity_poly.pdbx_strand_id
1 'polypeptide(L)'
;MSESASVDEFIRHMQAELESCEDIVDKVERQKRQWQIESSLLLAMDFSKKFKELSNLGQNPMKIIEALQVPDGENANAAKLIMAIAGGVCPTCGTQLESDLNFCSSCGNYAE
;
A
#
# COMPACT_ATOMS: atom_id res chain seq x y z
N MET A 1 -21.29 -23.36 -5.08
CA MET A 1 -21.24 -22.02 -5.68
C MET A 1 -21.35 -21.06 -4.51
N SER A 2 -20.31 -20.30 -4.19
CA SER A 2 -20.38 -19.33 -3.09
C SER A 2 -21.37 -18.23 -3.46
N GLU A 3 -22.38 -17.98 -2.63
CA GLU A 3 -23.36 -16.89 -2.77
C GLU A 3 -22.70 -15.53 -2.49
N SER A 4 -21.87 -15.05 -3.41
CA SER A 4 -21.27 -13.72 -3.31
C SER A 4 -21.68 -12.89 -4.52
N ALA A 5 -22.33 -11.74 -4.27
CA ALA A 5 -22.66 -10.77 -5.30
C ALA A 5 -21.38 -10.15 -5.89
N SER A 6 -21.40 -9.90 -7.19
CA SER A 6 -20.33 -9.21 -7.92
C SER A 6 -20.41 -7.69 -7.75
N VAL A 7 -19.32 -6.99 -8.04
CA VAL A 7 -19.28 -5.52 -8.01
C VAL A 7 -20.23 -4.91 -9.05
N ASP A 8 -20.42 -5.56 -10.21
CA ASP A 8 -21.35 -5.09 -11.23
C ASP A 8 -22.81 -5.22 -10.79
N GLU A 9 -23.17 -6.29 -10.07
CA GLU A 9 -24.50 -6.45 -9.46
C GLU A 9 -24.74 -5.41 -8.36
N PHE A 10 -23.72 -5.14 -7.54
CA PHE A 10 -23.77 -4.05 -6.55
C PHE A 10 -24.03 -2.69 -7.22
N ILE A 11 -23.29 -2.34 -8.28
CA ILE A 11 -23.46 -1.08 -9.00
C ILE A 11 -24.90 -0.95 -9.53
N ARG A 12 -25.44 -1.99 -10.17
CA ARG A 12 -26.81 -1.98 -10.69
C ARG A 12 -27.86 -1.82 -9.59
N HIS A 13 -27.69 -2.53 -8.47
CA HIS A 13 -28.59 -2.39 -7.33
C HIS A 13 -28.57 -0.97 -6.76
N MET A 14 -27.37 -0.40 -6.55
CA MET A 14 -27.22 0.95 -6.02
C MET A 14 -27.80 2.03 -6.96
N GLN A 15 -27.74 1.83 -8.29
CA GLN A 15 -28.39 2.72 -9.25
C GLN A 15 -29.92 2.71 -9.11
N ALA A 16 -30.54 1.54 -8.93
CA ALA A 16 -31.98 1.43 -8.68
C ALA A 16 -32.38 2.05 -7.32
N GLU A 17 -31.53 1.90 -6.30
CA GLU A 17 -31.72 2.56 -5.01
C GLU A 17 -31.64 4.09 -5.11
N LEU A 18 -30.80 4.63 -6.01
CA LEU A 18 -30.69 6.06 -6.25
C LEU A 18 -31.98 6.63 -6.85
N GLU A 19 -32.57 5.92 -7.82
CA GLU A 19 -33.88 6.27 -8.40
C GLU A 19 -34.98 6.24 -7.33
N SER A 20 -34.97 5.21 -6.48
CA SER A 20 -35.92 5.06 -5.38
C SER A 20 -35.81 6.17 -4.31
N CYS A 21 -34.72 6.93 -4.27
CA CYS A 21 -34.59 8.06 -3.37
C CYS A 21 -35.55 9.21 -3.71
N GLU A 22 -36.08 9.27 -4.95
CA GLU A 22 -37.04 10.31 -5.34
C GLU A 22 -38.32 10.29 -4.49
N ASP A 23 -38.71 9.10 -4.00
CA ASP A 23 -39.88 8.89 -3.14
C ASP A 23 -39.70 9.43 -1.71
N ILE A 24 -38.47 9.81 -1.33
CA ILE A 24 -38.21 10.39 0.00
C ILE A 24 -38.76 11.81 0.05
N VAL A 25 -39.75 12.02 0.92
CA VAL A 25 -40.47 13.30 1.11
C VAL A 25 -39.56 14.37 1.73
N ASP A 26 -38.77 14.01 2.74
CA ASP A 26 -37.83 14.93 3.38
C ASP A 26 -36.63 15.18 2.45
N LYS A 27 -36.49 16.43 2.00
CA LYS A 27 -35.43 16.85 1.07
C LYS A 27 -34.03 16.63 1.65
N VAL A 28 -33.83 16.86 2.95
CA VAL A 28 -32.52 16.76 3.58
C VAL A 28 -32.10 15.29 3.67
N GLU A 29 -33.02 14.44 4.12
CA GLU A 29 -32.77 12.99 4.18
C GLU A 29 -32.57 12.39 2.78
N ARG A 30 -33.37 12.83 1.80
CA ARG A 30 -33.20 12.43 0.41
C ARG A 30 -31.81 12.78 -0.12
N GLN A 31 -31.40 14.03 0.04
CA GLN A 31 -30.10 14.48 -0.44
C GLN A 31 -28.95 13.73 0.24
N LYS A 32 -29.06 13.51 1.56
CA LYS A 32 -28.07 12.75 2.32
C LYS A 32 -27.97 11.30 1.82
N ARG A 33 -29.10 10.64 1.57
CA ARG A 33 -29.14 9.28 1.04
C ARG A 33 -28.56 9.21 -0.37
N GLN A 34 -28.93 10.15 -1.25
CA GLN A 34 -28.38 10.26 -2.61
C GLN A 34 -26.85 10.40 -2.58
N TRP A 35 -26.31 11.31 -1.76
CA TRP A 35 -24.85 11.47 -1.62
C TRP A 35 -24.13 10.21 -1.15
N GLN A 36 -24.71 9.47 -0.21
CA GLN A 36 -24.13 8.20 0.25
C GLN A 36 -24.08 7.16 -0.87
N ILE A 37 -25.16 7.05 -1.66
CA ILE A 37 -25.25 6.13 -2.80
C ILE A 37 -24.25 6.52 -3.89
N GLU A 38 -24.23 7.80 -4.28
CA GLU A 38 -23.31 8.33 -5.29
C GLU A 38 -21.84 8.14 -4.90
N SER A 39 -21.49 8.40 -3.64
CA SER A 39 -20.13 8.16 -3.14
C SER A 39 -19.76 6.67 -3.21
N SER A 40 -20.70 5.78 -2.89
CA SER A 40 -20.48 4.33 -2.97
C SER A 40 -20.32 3.86 -4.41
N LEU A 41 -21.14 4.37 -5.33
CA LEU A 41 -21.05 4.09 -6.77
C LEU A 41 -19.71 4.55 -7.36
N LEU A 42 -19.26 5.76 -7.02
CA LEU A 42 -17.97 6.28 -7.48
C LEU A 42 -16.82 5.35 -7.09
N LEU A 43 -16.75 4.98 -5.82
CA LEU A 43 -15.70 4.08 -5.31
C LEU A 43 -15.76 2.69 -5.94
N ALA A 44 -16.95 2.14 -6.16
CA ALA A 44 -17.13 0.85 -6.82
C ALA A 44 -16.68 0.89 -8.29
N MET A 45 -16.99 1.97 -9.01
CA MET A 45 -16.55 2.16 -10.39
C MET A 45 -15.04 2.32 -10.48
N ASP A 46 -14.43 3.09 -9.58
CA ASP A 46 -12.98 3.27 -9.50
C ASP A 46 -12.27 1.94 -9.23
N PHE A 47 -12.79 1.14 -8.30
CA PHE A 47 -12.29 -0.22 -8.05
C PHE A 47 -12.39 -1.08 -9.31
N SER A 48 -13.56 -1.15 -9.93
CA SER A 48 -13.79 -1.94 -11.15
C SER A 48 -12.87 -1.52 -12.30
N LYS A 49 -12.65 -0.21 -12.47
CA LYS A 49 -11.73 0.34 -13.47
C LYS A 49 -10.29 -0.09 -13.16
N LYS A 50 -9.84 0.08 -11.91
CA LYS A 50 -8.48 -0.24 -11.51
C LYS A 50 -8.19 -1.73 -11.62
N PHE A 51 -9.15 -2.56 -11.23
CA PHE A 51 -9.07 -4.00 -11.36
C PHE A 51 -8.88 -4.42 -12.82
N LYS A 52 -9.70 -3.88 -13.73
CA LYS A 52 -9.60 -4.15 -15.18
C LYS A 52 -8.26 -3.69 -15.76
N GLU A 53 -7.80 -2.49 -15.39
CA GLU A 53 -6.50 -1.96 -15.82
C GLU A 53 -5.34 -2.89 -15.42
N LEU A 54 -5.26 -3.27 -14.15
CA LEU A 54 -4.21 -4.16 -13.64
C LEU A 54 -4.29 -5.55 -14.27
N SER A 55 -5.50 -6.10 -14.40
CA SER A 55 -5.72 -7.38 -15.06
C SER A 55 -5.25 -7.38 -16.52
N ASN A 56 -5.49 -6.29 -17.25
CA ASN A 56 -5.04 -6.14 -18.64
C ASN A 56 -3.50 -6.03 -18.76
N LEU A 57 -2.83 -5.52 -17.73
CA LEU A 57 -1.38 -5.45 -17.64
C LEU A 57 -0.73 -6.76 -17.15
N GLY A 58 -1.53 -7.80 -16.89
CA GLY A 58 -1.07 -9.07 -16.33
C GLY A 58 -0.59 -8.96 -14.87
N GLN A 59 -0.94 -7.86 -14.19
CA GLN A 59 -0.64 -7.66 -12.77
C GLN A 59 -1.78 -8.22 -11.91
N ASN A 60 -1.47 -8.72 -10.71
CA ASN A 60 -2.50 -9.24 -9.80
C ASN A 60 -3.26 -8.07 -9.14
N PRO A 61 -4.52 -7.80 -9.50
CA PRO A 61 -5.29 -6.66 -8.99
C PRO A 61 -5.65 -6.79 -7.51
N MET A 62 -5.59 -8.00 -6.97
CA MET A 62 -5.89 -8.32 -5.57
C MET A 62 -4.64 -8.40 -4.70
N LYS A 63 -3.45 -8.05 -5.23
CA LYS A 63 -2.27 -7.92 -4.38
C LYS A 63 -2.51 -6.71 -3.48
N ILE A 64 -2.98 -6.98 -2.26
CA ILE A 64 -2.92 -6.02 -1.15
C ILE A 64 -1.51 -5.44 -1.22
N ILE A 65 -1.41 -4.11 -1.28
CA ILE A 65 -0.12 -3.44 -1.27
C ILE A 65 0.59 -3.96 -0.01
N GLU A 66 1.45 -4.97 -0.16
CA GLU A 66 2.56 -5.18 0.75
C GLU A 66 3.21 -3.83 0.72
N ALA A 67 3.04 -3.07 1.81
CA ALA A 67 3.67 -1.77 1.96
C ALA A 67 5.07 -1.98 1.42
N LEU A 68 5.37 -1.35 0.29
CA LEU A 68 6.73 -1.34 -0.22
C LEU A 68 7.51 -0.92 1.02
N GLN A 69 8.33 -1.82 1.55
CA GLN A 69 9.35 -1.43 2.49
C GLN A 69 10.12 -0.41 1.67
N VAL A 70 9.77 0.86 1.87
CA VAL A 70 10.46 1.98 1.25
C VAL A 70 11.89 1.68 1.63
N PRO A 71 12.78 1.33 0.69
CA PRO A 71 14.14 1.04 1.04
C PRO A 71 14.61 2.31 1.71
N ASP A 72 14.81 2.21 3.02
CA ASP A 72 15.55 3.10 3.88
C ASP A 72 15.95 4.36 3.11
N GLY A 73 15.06 5.37 3.13
CA GLY A 73 15.32 6.65 2.45
C GLY A 73 16.72 7.11 2.81
N GLU A 74 17.43 7.72 1.87
CA GLU A 74 18.89 7.93 1.79
C GLU A 74 19.65 8.22 3.11
N ASN A 75 18.95 8.69 4.15
CA ASN A 75 19.42 8.88 5.52
C ASN A 75 19.55 7.62 6.40
N ALA A 76 18.93 6.49 6.08
CA ALA A 76 19.00 5.29 6.92
C ALA A 76 20.31 4.50 6.74
N ASN A 77 20.99 4.65 5.60
CA ASN A 77 22.35 4.15 5.42
C ASN A 77 23.36 4.91 6.30
N ALA A 78 23.22 6.24 6.42
CA ALA A 78 24.09 7.03 7.31
C ALA A 78 23.90 6.64 8.78
N ALA A 79 22.65 6.43 9.21
CA ALA A 79 22.35 5.98 10.58
C ALA A 79 22.90 4.58 10.87
N LYS A 80 22.77 3.62 9.94
CA LYS A 80 23.37 2.28 10.05
C LYS A 80 24.90 2.32 10.08
N LEU A 81 25.53 3.18 9.26
CA LEU A 81 26.98 3.34 9.23
C LEU A 81 27.49 3.87 10.58
N ILE A 82 26.85 4.90 11.12
CA ILE A 82 27.22 5.48 12.43
C ILE A 82 27.07 4.46 13.56
N MET A 83 26.02 3.62 13.52
CA MET A 83 25.81 2.58 14.54
C MET A 83 26.77 1.40 14.41
N ALA A 84 27.16 1.03 13.18
CA ALA A 84 28.17 -0.02 12.94
C ALA A 84 29.58 0.44 13.38
N ILE A 85 29.94 1.69 13.08
CA ILE A 85 31.20 2.32 13.52
C ILE A 85 31.23 2.42 15.06
N ALA A 86 30.13 2.85 15.69
CA ALA A 86 30.04 2.91 17.16
C ALA A 86 30.03 1.52 17.85
N GLY A 87 29.60 0.48 17.14
CA GLY A 87 29.51 -0.89 17.65
C GLY A 87 30.74 -1.78 17.38
N GLY A 88 31.77 -1.25 16.72
CA GLY A 88 32.96 -2.03 16.35
C GLY A 88 32.63 -3.16 15.37
N VAL A 89 31.77 -2.91 14.38
CA VAL A 89 31.37 -3.89 13.36
C VAL A 89 31.72 -3.37 11.98
N CYS A 90 32.32 -4.22 11.14
CA CYS A 90 32.71 -3.88 9.78
C CYS A 90 31.46 -3.53 8.95
N PRO A 91 31.40 -2.33 8.33
CA PRO A 91 30.24 -1.93 7.54
C PRO A 91 30.08 -2.74 6.25
N THR A 92 31.16 -3.37 5.78
CA THR A 92 31.18 -4.08 4.49
C THR A 92 30.77 -5.55 4.61
N CYS A 93 31.17 -6.25 5.68
CA CYS A 93 30.85 -7.68 5.84
C CYS A 93 30.09 -8.00 7.14
N GLY A 94 29.90 -7.03 8.04
CA GLY A 94 29.16 -7.22 9.28
C GLY A 94 29.89 -7.99 10.38
N THR A 95 31.19 -8.29 10.21
CA THR A 95 32.00 -8.98 11.22
C THR A 95 32.49 -7.98 12.27
N GLN A 96 32.56 -8.40 13.55
CA GLN A 96 33.16 -7.60 14.61
C GLN A 96 34.61 -7.22 14.24
N LEU A 97 34.92 -5.93 14.26
CA LEU A 97 36.27 -5.40 14.16
C LEU A 97 36.93 -5.48 15.53
N GLU A 98 38.17 -5.96 15.56
CA GLU A 98 39.00 -5.85 16.76
C GLU A 98 39.39 -4.38 16.95
N SER A 99 39.28 -3.89 18.18
CA SER A 99 39.39 -2.47 18.53
C SER A 99 40.73 -1.81 18.17
N ASP A 100 41.76 -2.60 17.88
CA ASP A 100 43.12 -2.13 17.59
C ASP A 100 43.51 -2.28 16.11
N LEU A 101 42.60 -2.72 15.24
CA LEU A 101 42.86 -2.95 13.81
C LEU A 101 42.10 -1.94 12.93
N ASN A 102 42.85 -1.19 12.11
CA ASN A 102 42.28 -0.28 11.09
C ASN A 102 41.78 -1.02 9.83
N PHE A 103 41.66 -2.34 9.87
CA PHE A 103 41.19 -3.15 8.75
C PHE A 103 40.47 -4.41 9.24
N CYS A 104 39.54 -4.90 8.42
CA CYS A 104 38.80 -6.12 8.73
C CYS A 104 39.61 -7.36 8.34
N SER A 105 39.94 -8.20 9.32
CA SER A 105 40.61 -9.49 9.10
C SER A 105 39.77 -10.49 8.29
N SER A 106 38.45 -10.31 8.24
CA SER A 106 37.54 -11.23 7.54
C SER A 106 37.31 -10.90 6.06
N CYS A 107 37.36 -9.62 5.67
CA CYS A 107 37.10 -9.20 4.29
C CYS A 107 38.21 -8.36 3.65
N GLY A 108 39.23 -7.96 4.42
CA GLY A 108 40.39 -7.21 3.93
C GLY A 108 40.15 -5.72 3.67
N ASN A 109 38.92 -5.21 3.88
CA ASN A 109 38.64 -3.78 3.72
C ASN A 109 39.06 -2.97 4.95
N TYR A 110 39.52 -1.74 4.71
CA TYR A 110 39.90 -0.80 5.75
C TYR A 110 38.67 -0.24 6.46
N ALA A 111 38.80 -0.05 7.78
CA ALA A 111 37.84 0.71 8.55
C ALA A 111 38.23 2.20 8.42
N GLU A 112 37.65 2.89 7.43
CA GLU A 112 37.72 4.36 7.35
C GLU A 112 36.70 5.01 8.29
#